data_AF-Q4TTC6-F1
#
_entry.id   AF-Q4TTC6-F1
#
_cell.length_a   1.000
_cell.length_b   1.000
_cell.length_c   1.000
_cell.angle_alpha   90.00
_cell.angle_beta   90.00
_cell.angle_gamma   90.00
#
_symmetry.space_group_name_H-M   'P 1'
#
loop_
_entity.id
_entity.type
_entity.pdbx_description
1 polymer ?
#
loop_
_entity_poly.entity_id
_entity_poly.type
_entity_poly.pdbx_seq_one_letter_code
_entity_poly.pdbx_strand_id
1 'polypeptide(L)'
;MQHRKHCISSDQDAKTYIAHPNCRFCSFKRMVLSQDVNLQFTTIKIASMDLAGLINNLSSLNINRNEYFMDYYAKEKSSVDNAVISTINFIKKPPYLVFSMEEWTSINQLSTIDFIKKFDFVNQFSCYSDKSKFIHGVRFKSAIFSTSMRVFNEKKSYMHFPGNVDIFPEHSSQLFNPHFLNKIRSQLIGKLIELDITKNESLLLSALFLCSAVHPDISTEGKNLLYKYQQYYSAALINHCCLTNQQNAPSRYSELLSLYQIIEETHQKVNNFAILYRMKMPHKIGIGINKFE
;
A
#
# COMPACT_ATOMS: atom_id res chain seq x y z
N MET A 1 -7.01 26.17 -17.01
CA MET A 1 -6.09 26.59 -18.10
C MET A 1 -5.14 27.73 -17.66
N GLN A 2 -4.29 27.55 -16.65
CA GLN A 2 -3.24 28.55 -16.30
C GLN A 2 -1.84 27.95 -16.01
N HIS A 3 -1.61 26.66 -16.29
CA HIS A 3 -0.35 26.00 -15.89
C HIS A 3 0.86 26.23 -16.85
N ARG A 4 0.71 26.84 -18.04
CA ARG A 4 1.66 26.56 -19.15
C ARG A 4 2.56 27.68 -19.69
N LYS A 5 2.66 28.89 -19.13
CA LYS A 5 3.58 29.88 -19.74
C LYS A 5 5.07 29.64 -19.44
N HIS A 6 5.45 29.26 -18.23
CA HIS A 6 6.86 29.05 -17.85
C HIS A 6 7.41 27.66 -18.22
N CYS A 7 6.54 26.65 -18.36
CA CYS A 7 6.94 25.28 -18.69
C CYS A 7 7.27 25.08 -20.19
N ILE A 8 6.78 25.95 -21.08
CA ILE A 8 7.00 25.84 -22.54
C ILE A 8 8.36 26.44 -22.94
N SER A 9 8.85 27.47 -22.24
CA SER A 9 10.04 28.24 -22.63
C SER A 9 11.33 27.82 -21.94
N SER A 10 11.30 26.78 -21.09
CA SER A 10 12.48 26.39 -20.31
C SER A 10 13.28 25.32 -21.04
N ASP A 11 14.47 25.76 -21.46
CA ASP A 11 15.60 25.07 -22.08
C ASP A 11 15.64 23.55 -21.86
N GLN A 12 16.01 22.81 -22.89
CA GLN A 12 16.10 21.34 -22.84
C GLN A 12 17.41 20.85 -22.18
N ASP A 13 18.38 21.74 -21.97
CA ASP A 13 19.62 21.41 -21.30
C ASP A 13 19.43 21.35 -19.77
N ALA A 14 19.80 20.21 -19.19
CA ALA A 14 19.75 19.94 -17.76
C ALA A 14 20.54 20.97 -16.92
N LYS A 15 21.60 21.56 -17.50
CA LYS A 15 22.45 22.54 -16.82
C LYS A 15 21.84 23.93 -16.73
N THR A 16 20.93 24.28 -17.65
CA THR A 16 20.34 25.62 -17.74
C THR A 16 18.86 25.66 -17.36
N TYR A 17 18.25 24.52 -17.01
CA TYR A 17 16.84 24.43 -16.64
C TYR A 17 16.50 25.18 -15.34
N ILE A 18 15.95 26.38 -15.46
CA ILE A 18 15.43 27.16 -14.33
C ILE A 18 14.06 26.62 -13.93
N ALA A 19 14.06 25.64 -13.01
CA ALA A 19 12.85 25.09 -12.44
C ALA A 19 12.13 26.13 -11.56
N HIS A 20 10.83 26.34 -11.77
CA HIS A 20 10.04 27.08 -10.79
C HIS A 20 9.86 26.22 -9.53
N PRO A 21 10.32 26.65 -8.34
CA PRO A 21 10.42 25.78 -7.16
C PRO A 21 9.07 25.23 -6.68
N ASN A 22 7.97 25.95 -6.95
CA ASN A 22 6.62 25.52 -6.57
C ASN A 22 5.85 24.79 -7.70
N CYS A 23 6.47 24.53 -8.85
CA CYS A 23 5.81 23.85 -9.96
C CYS A 23 6.14 22.35 -9.95
N ARG A 24 5.13 21.51 -9.68
CA ARG A 24 5.27 20.04 -9.65
C ARG A 24 5.87 19.46 -10.94
N PHE A 25 5.49 19.99 -12.11
CA PHE A 25 6.07 19.57 -13.39
C PHE A 25 7.55 19.94 -13.50
N CYS A 26 7.94 21.14 -13.06
CA CYS A 26 9.35 21.56 -13.07
C CYS A 26 10.18 20.73 -12.09
N SER A 27 9.65 20.44 -10.89
CA SER A 27 10.30 19.54 -9.92
C SER A 27 10.50 18.15 -10.52
N PHE A 28 9.48 17.59 -11.17
CA PHE A 28 9.58 16.30 -11.86
C PHE A 28 10.62 16.33 -12.98
N LYS A 29 10.55 17.32 -13.89
CA LYS A 29 11.50 17.45 -15.00
C LYS A 29 12.94 17.64 -14.50
N ARG A 30 13.15 18.42 -13.44
CA ARG A 30 14.46 18.60 -12.81
C ARG A 30 14.99 17.27 -12.28
N MET A 31 14.17 16.49 -11.56
CA MET A 31 14.56 15.16 -11.06
C MET A 31 14.87 14.17 -12.19
N VAL A 32 14.18 14.28 -13.33
CA VAL A 32 14.42 13.46 -14.52
C VAL A 32 15.73 13.83 -15.23
N LEU A 33 16.06 15.12 -15.27
CA LEU A 33 17.23 15.66 -15.99
C LEU A 33 18.51 15.66 -15.13
N SER A 34 18.41 15.85 -13.81
CA SER A 34 19.53 15.63 -12.90
C SER A 34 19.84 14.15 -12.90
N GLN A 35 21.06 13.78 -13.32
CA GLN A 35 21.54 12.40 -13.46
C GLN A 35 21.49 11.56 -12.15
N ASP A 36 20.99 12.11 -11.04
CA ASP A 36 20.71 11.43 -9.78
C ASP A 36 19.57 10.40 -9.86
N VAL A 37 18.76 10.41 -10.92
CA VAL A 37 17.85 9.31 -11.24
C VAL A 37 18.28 8.73 -12.57
N ASN A 38 18.90 7.55 -12.54
CA ASN A 38 19.36 6.76 -13.70
C ASN A 38 18.18 6.34 -14.61
N LEU A 39 17.53 7.30 -15.28
CA LEU A 39 16.35 7.06 -16.11
C LEU A 39 16.70 6.59 -17.53
N GLN A 40 17.97 6.65 -17.94
CA GLN A 40 18.39 6.02 -19.20
C GLN A 40 18.19 4.50 -19.18
N PHE A 41 18.29 3.86 -18.00
CA PHE A 41 17.90 2.45 -17.82
C PHE A 41 16.37 2.23 -17.84
N THR A 42 15.55 3.25 -17.54
CA THR A 42 14.07 3.13 -17.60
C THR A 42 13.52 3.25 -19.01
N THR A 43 14.04 4.10 -19.89
CA THR A 43 13.42 4.29 -21.23
C THR A 43 13.41 3.01 -22.06
N ILE A 44 14.51 2.23 -22.01
CA ILE A 44 14.64 0.96 -22.76
C ILE A 44 13.75 -0.15 -22.15
N LYS A 45 13.62 -0.20 -20.83
CA LYS A 45 12.74 -1.18 -20.14
C LYS A 45 11.26 -0.84 -20.25
N ILE A 46 10.89 0.45 -20.31
CA ILE A 46 9.49 0.88 -20.48
C ILE A 46 8.94 0.38 -21.82
N ALA A 47 9.73 0.47 -22.90
CA ALA A 47 9.30 0.04 -24.24
C ALA A 47 9.07 -1.47 -24.36
N SER A 48 9.70 -2.28 -23.50
CA SER A 48 9.60 -3.75 -23.50
C SER A 48 8.72 -4.31 -22.37
N MET A 49 8.13 -3.44 -21.55
CA MET A 49 7.32 -3.88 -20.41
C MET A 49 5.94 -4.35 -20.88
N ASP A 50 5.63 -5.62 -20.63
CA ASP A 50 4.26 -6.13 -20.73
C ASP A 50 3.40 -5.61 -19.57
N LEU A 51 2.95 -4.36 -19.71
CA LEU A 51 2.12 -3.69 -18.71
C LEU A 51 0.77 -4.38 -18.54
N ALA A 52 0.19 -4.92 -19.63
CA ALA A 52 -1.09 -5.63 -19.58
C ALA A 52 -0.96 -6.94 -18.80
N GLY A 53 0.06 -7.74 -19.10
CA GLY A 53 0.36 -8.96 -18.35
C GLY A 53 0.67 -8.68 -16.88
N LEU A 54 1.41 -7.59 -16.59
CA LEU A 54 1.66 -7.17 -15.22
C LEU A 54 0.37 -6.83 -14.46
N ILE A 55 -0.50 -6.00 -15.03
CA ILE A 55 -1.78 -5.61 -14.42
C ILE A 55 -2.67 -6.85 -14.21
N ASN A 56 -2.71 -7.76 -15.18
CA ASN A 56 -3.47 -9.00 -15.08
C ASN A 56 -2.95 -9.89 -13.94
N ASN A 57 -1.64 -10.06 -13.82
CA ASN A 57 -1.04 -10.80 -12.71
C ASN A 57 -1.38 -10.18 -11.35
N LEU A 58 -1.19 -8.86 -11.21
CA LEU A 58 -1.54 -8.14 -9.98
C LEU A 58 -3.04 -8.24 -9.66
N SER A 59 -3.90 -8.19 -10.68
CA SER A 59 -5.35 -8.36 -10.50
C SER A 59 -5.69 -9.76 -9.99
N SER A 60 -5.07 -10.81 -10.53
CA SER A 60 -5.29 -12.19 -10.06
C SER A 60 -4.84 -12.37 -8.61
N LEU A 61 -3.67 -11.85 -8.24
CA LEU A 61 -3.19 -11.86 -6.85
C LEU A 61 -4.16 -11.13 -5.91
N ASN A 62 -4.67 -9.97 -6.35
CA ASN A 62 -5.61 -9.15 -5.60
C ASN A 62 -6.99 -9.81 -5.41
N ILE A 63 -7.49 -10.49 -6.44
CA ILE A 63 -8.74 -11.26 -6.39
C ILE A 63 -8.59 -12.39 -5.38
N ASN A 64 -7.52 -13.19 -5.47
CA ASN A 64 -7.27 -14.30 -4.56
C ASN A 64 -7.17 -13.84 -3.10
N ARG A 65 -6.48 -12.72 -2.86
CA ARG A 65 -6.41 -12.11 -1.52
C ARG A 65 -7.79 -11.72 -1.02
N ASN A 66 -8.59 -11.06 -1.85
CA ASN A 66 -9.94 -10.63 -1.48
C ASN A 66 -10.85 -11.84 -1.20
N GLU A 67 -10.74 -12.92 -1.97
CA GLU A 67 -11.47 -14.17 -1.73
C GLU A 67 -11.10 -14.77 -0.36
N TYR A 68 -9.81 -14.92 -0.05
CA TYR A 68 -9.38 -15.41 1.27
C TYR A 68 -9.81 -14.48 2.41
N PHE A 69 -9.79 -13.17 2.18
CA PHE A 69 -10.26 -12.21 3.17
C PHE A 69 -11.77 -12.36 3.44
N MET A 70 -12.59 -12.48 2.40
CA MET A 70 -14.06 -12.47 2.52
C MET A 70 -14.64 -13.81 2.96
N ASP A 71 -14.08 -14.91 2.44
CA ASP A 71 -14.75 -16.20 2.42
C ASP A 71 -14.02 -17.30 3.21
N TYR A 72 -12.88 -17.00 3.85
CA TYR A 72 -12.06 -18.00 4.55
C TYR A 72 -11.68 -17.57 5.96
N TYR A 73 -11.28 -18.54 6.78
CA TYR A 73 -10.57 -18.37 8.05
C TYR A 73 -9.32 -19.25 8.07
N ALA A 74 -8.37 -18.99 8.96
CA ALA A 74 -7.23 -19.89 9.16
C ALA A 74 -7.56 -20.97 10.19
N LYS A 75 -7.27 -22.23 9.87
CA LYS A 75 -7.56 -23.39 10.75
C LYS A 75 -6.98 -23.24 12.16
N GLU A 76 -5.76 -22.72 12.23
CA GLU A 76 -5.04 -22.45 13.46
C GLU A 76 -4.93 -20.94 13.63
N LYS A 77 -4.88 -20.46 14.87
CA LYS A 77 -4.41 -19.10 15.20
C LYS A 77 -2.92 -19.02 14.85
N SER A 78 -2.60 -19.11 13.57
CA SER A 78 -1.26 -18.93 13.05
C SER A 78 -0.82 -17.55 13.50
N SER A 79 0.20 -17.49 14.35
CA SER A 79 0.83 -16.21 14.65
C SER A 79 1.27 -15.57 13.33
N VAL A 80 1.38 -14.24 13.33
CA VAL A 80 1.97 -13.51 12.21
C VAL A 80 3.32 -14.14 11.84
N ASP A 81 4.15 -14.44 12.84
CA ASP A 81 5.46 -15.06 12.65
C ASP A 81 5.36 -16.38 11.87
N ASN A 82 4.46 -17.27 12.29
CA ASN A 82 4.24 -18.54 11.60
C ASN A 82 3.74 -18.32 10.17
N ALA A 83 2.81 -17.39 9.95
CA ALA A 83 2.26 -17.08 8.63
C ALA A 83 3.33 -16.54 7.65
N VAL A 84 4.34 -15.82 8.16
CA VAL A 84 5.49 -15.40 7.34
C VAL A 84 6.27 -16.63 6.86
N ILE A 85 6.51 -17.61 7.73
CA ILE A 85 7.34 -18.78 7.43
C ILE A 85 6.58 -19.80 6.58
N SER A 86 5.42 -20.24 7.05
CA SER A 86 4.70 -21.40 6.52
C SER A 86 3.57 -21.02 5.57
N THR A 87 3.09 -22.00 4.82
CA THR A 87 1.84 -21.86 4.08
C THR A 87 0.68 -21.70 5.07
N ILE A 88 -0.23 -20.77 4.79
CA ILE A 88 -1.42 -20.55 5.61
C ILE A 88 -2.51 -21.50 5.12
N ASN A 89 -3.08 -22.29 6.04
CA ASN A 89 -4.19 -23.19 5.72
C ASN A 89 -5.53 -22.45 5.84
N PHE A 90 -5.98 -21.88 4.73
CA PHE A 90 -7.28 -21.23 4.63
C PHE A 90 -8.40 -22.27 4.48
N ILE A 91 -9.41 -22.20 5.35
CA ILE A 91 -10.63 -23.00 5.29
C ILE A 91 -11.80 -22.10 4.93
N LYS A 92 -12.63 -22.54 3.99
CA LYS A 92 -13.83 -21.79 3.58
C LYS A 92 -14.79 -21.63 4.76
N LYS A 93 -15.19 -20.39 5.02
CA LYS A 93 -16.09 -19.99 6.08
C LYS A 93 -17.50 -20.53 5.80
N PRO A 94 -18.17 -21.19 6.76
CA PRO A 94 -19.57 -21.56 6.59
C PRO A 94 -20.47 -20.30 6.60
N PRO A 95 -21.64 -20.32 5.92
CA PRO A 95 -22.48 -19.12 5.77
C PRO A 95 -22.93 -18.48 7.09
N TYR A 96 -23.11 -19.28 8.14
CA TYR A 96 -23.58 -18.84 9.46
C TYR A 96 -22.48 -18.20 10.33
N LEU A 97 -21.19 -18.35 9.97
CA LEU A 97 -20.10 -17.79 10.77
C LEU A 97 -19.96 -16.30 10.51
N VAL A 98 -20.15 -15.49 11.55
CA VAL A 98 -19.97 -14.04 11.53
C VAL A 98 -18.69 -13.71 12.30
N PHE A 99 -17.77 -12.99 11.67
CA PHE A 99 -16.51 -12.61 12.31
C PHE A 99 -16.66 -11.40 13.22
N SER A 100 -16.00 -11.46 14.37
CA SER A 100 -15.71 -10.30 15.21
C SER A 100 -14.68 -9.38 14.56
N MET A 101 -14.46 -8.19 15.15
CA MET A 101 -13.40 -7.27 14.71
C MET A 101 -12.01 -7.92 14.77
N GLU A 102 -11.73 -8.71 15.82
CA GLU A 102 -10.46 -9.42 15.99
C GLU A 102 -10.24 -10.50 14.93
N GLU A 103 -11.30 -11.23 14.57
CA GLU A 103 -11.26 -12.25 13.53
C GLU A 103 -11.07 -11.62 12.15
N TRP A 104 -11.79 -10.53 11.87
CA TRP A 104 -11.59 -9.73 10.65
C TRP A 104 -10.18 -9.17 10.53
N THR A 105 -9.64 -8.63 11.63
CA THR A 105 -8.27 -8.12 11.67
C THR A 105 -7.27 -9.24 11.42
N SER A 106 -7.49 -10.40 12.03
CA SER A 106 -6.63 -11.58 11.86
C SER A 106 -6.60 -12.07 10.41
N ILE A 107 -7.77 -12.30 9.81
CA ILE A 107 -7.82 -12.77 8.40
C ILE A 107 -7.30 -11.72 7.43
N ASN A 108 -7.48 -10.42 7.71
CA ASN A 108 -6.93 -9.34 6.89
C ASN A 108 -5.39 -9.37 6.89
N GLN A 109 -4.76 -9.60 8.05
CA GLN A 109 -3.31 -9.75 8.13
C GLN A 109 -2.84 -11.02 7.41
N LEU A 110 -3.49 -12.16 7.64
CA LEU A 110 -3.07 -13.45 7.06
C LEU A 110 -3.22 -13.47 5.53
N SER A 111 -4.36 -13.04 5.00
CA SER A 111 -4.55 -12.91 3.56
C SER A 111 -3.57 -11.92 2.92
N THR A 112 -3.23 -10.83 3.63
CA THR A 112 -2.22 -9.88 3.17
C THR A 112 -0.81 -10.48 3.14
N ILE A 113 -0.43 -11.26 4.16
CA ILE A 113 0.86 -11.97 4.18
C ILE A 113 0.93 -12.97 3.01
N ASP A 114 -0.12 -13.75 2.80
CA ASP A 114 -0.21 -14.68 1.65
C ASP A 114 -0.05 -13.95 0.31
N PHE A 115 -0.76 -12.81 0.14
CA PHE A 115 -0.64 -11.95 -1.03
C PHE A 115 0.80 -11.46 -1.26
N ILE A 116 1.47 -10.97 -0.20
CA ILE A 116 2.86 -10.47 -0.31
C ILE A 116 3.82 -11.60 -0.69
N LYS A 117 3.68 -12.79 -0.10
CA LYS A 117 4.55 -13.96 -0.37
C LYS A 117 4.50 -14.42 -1.83
N LYS A 118 3.43 -14.08 -2.56
CA LYS A 118 3.23 -14.45 -3.97
C LYS A 118 3.91 -13.51 -4.97
N PHE A 119 4.51 -12.41 -4.52
CA PHE A 119 5.33 -11.58 -5.39
C PHE A 119 6.70 -12.23 -5.66
N ASP A 120 7.13 -12.28 -6.92
CA ASP A 120 8.39 -12.92 -7.32
C ASP A 120 9.60 -12.39 -6.55
N PHE A 121 9.65 -11.08 -6.31
CA PHE A 121 10.75 -10.45 -5.58
C PHE A 121 10.82 -10.88 -4.12
N VAL A 122 9.70 -11.24 -3.51
CA VAL A 122 9.66 -11.73 -2.12
C VAL A 122 10.28 -13.12 -2.00
N ASN A 123 10.27 -13.88 -3.09
CA ASN A 123 10.91 -15.19 -3.17
C ASN A 123 12.38 -15.12 -3.65
N GLN A 124 12.87 -13.93 -4.02
CA GLN A 124 14.27 -13.70 -4.40
C GLN A 124 15.15 -13.22 -3.24
N PHE A 125 14.59 -12.97 -2.05
CA PHE A 125 15.41 -12.69 -0.88
C PHE A 125 16.32 -13.90 -0.58
N SER A 126 17.64 -13.68 -0.66
CA SER A 126 18.68 -14.66 -0.34
C SER A 126 18.65 -15.06 1.14
N CYS A 127 18.39 -14.08 2.01
CA CYS A 127 18.35 -14.25 3.45
C CYS A 127 16.91 -14.29 3.98
N TYR A 128 16.58 -15.36 4.71
CA TYR A 128 15.27 -15.50 5.36
C TYR A 128 14.97 -14.37 6.36
N SER A 129 15.97 -13.91 7.12
CA SER A 129 15.78 -12.81 8.09
C SER A 129 15.32 -11.52 7.40
N ASP A 130 15.87 -11.20 6.22
CA ASP A 130 15.45 -10.02 5.46
C ASP A 130 14.03 -10.18 4.92
N LYS A 131 13.68 -11.37 4.40
CA LYS A 131 12.32 -11.68 3.94
C LYS A 131 11.30 -11.47 5.08
N SER A 132 11.62 -11.95 6.27
CA SER A 132 10.77 -11.79 7.45
C SER A 132 10.64 -10.31 7.84
N LYS A 133 11.74 -9.58 8.06
CA LYS A 133 11.73 -8.15 8.37
C LYS A 133 10.94 -7.33 7.35
N PHE A 134 11.11 -7.66 6.07
CA PHE A 134 10.35 -7.06 4.98
C PHE A 134 8.85 -7.27 5.15
N ILE A 135 8.38 -8.52 5.25
CA ILE A 135 6.94 -8.82 5.37
C ILE A 135 6.35 -8.15 6.62
N HIS A 136 7.05 -8.19 7.75
CA HIS A 136 6.62 -7.52 8.98
C HIS A 136 6.49 -6.01 8.79
N GLY A 137 7.45 -5.36 8.12
CA GLY A 137 7.45 -3.91 7.91
C GLY A 137 6.36 -3.39 6.97
N VAL A 138 5.84 -4.24 6.07
CA VAL A 138 4.92 -3.79 5.01
C VAL A 138 3.48 -4.31 5.15
N ARG A 139 3.25 -5.43 5.86
CA ARG A 139 1.94 -6.09 5.92
C ARG A 139 0.80 -5.21 6.42
N PHE A 140 1.03 -4.41 7.47
CA PHE A 140 -0.04 -3.58 8.05
C PHE A 140 -0.46 -2.46 7.10
N LYS A 141 0.51 -1.80 6.46
CA LYS A 141 0.26 -0.76 5.46
C LYS A 141 -0.48 -1.31 4.24
N SER A 142 -0.07 -2.50 3.78
CA SER A 142 -0.75 -3.20 2.68
C SER A 142 -2.20 -3.59 3.03
N ALA A 143 -2.44 -4.04 4.27
CA ALA A 143 -3.78 -4.38 4.76
C ALA A 143 -4.69 -3.14 4.87
N ILE A 144 -4.15 -2.01 5.37
CA ILE A 144 -4.84 -0.72 5.43
C ILE A 144 -5.24 -0.26 4.02
N PHE A 145 -4.30 -0.31 3.08
CA PHE A 145 -4.55 0.10 1.70
C PHE A 145 -5.59 -0.79 1.02
N SER A 146 -5.49 -2.11 1.16
CA SER A 146 -6.43 -3.08 0.59
C SER A 146 -7.85 -2.92 1.18
N THR A 147 -7.94 -2.69 2.50
CA THR A 147 -9.20 -2.39 3.19
C THR A 147 -9.81 -1.10 2.67
N SER A 148 -8.98 -0.07 2.50
CA SER A 148 -9.43 1.22 1.99
C SER A 148 -9.96 1.14 0.57
N MET A 149 -9.26 0.41 -0.31
CA MET A 149 -9.70 0.18 -1.68
C MET A 149 -11.02 -0.59 -1.77
N ARG A 150 -11.24 -1.59 -0.90
CA ARG A 150 -12.52 -2.31 -0.84
C ARG A 150 -13.67 -1.37 -0.49
N VAL A 151 -13.51 -0.60 0.58
CA VAL A 151 -14.53 0.35 1.06
C VAL A 151 -14.78 1.47 0.05
N PHE A 152 -13.73 1.96 -0.61
CA PHE A 152 -13.83 2.91 -1.71
C PHE A 152 -14.69 2.35 -2.86
N ASN A 153 -14.47 1.09 -3.25
CA ASN A 153 -15.28 0.42 -4.28
C ASN A 153 -16.74 0.18 -3.84
N GLU A 154 -17.00 0.08 -2.54
CA GLU A 154 -18.35 0.07 -1.96
C GLU A 154 -19.01 1.47 -1.92
N LYS A 155 -18.33 2.51 -2.41
CA LYS A 155 -18.77 3.92 -2.37
C LYS A 155 -19.02 4.46 -0.96
N LYS A 156 -18.26 3.96 0.01
CA LYS A 156 -18.32 4.42 1.41
C LYS A 156 -17.15 5.33 1.73
N SER A 157 -17.33 6.19 2.73
CA SER A 157 -16.38 7.25 3.10
C SER A 157 -15.53 6.95 4.34
N TYR A 158 -15.70 5.77 4.96
CA TYR A 158 -15.00 5.40 6.19
C TYR A 158 -14.68 3.90 6.20
N MET A 159 -13.48 3.55 6.64
CA MET A 159 -13.05 2.15 6.76
C MET A 159 -13.90 1.38 7.78
N HIS A 160 -14.35 0.20 7.36
CA HIS A 160 -15.00 -0.82 8.17
C HIS A 160 -14.70 -2.20 7.59
N PHE A 161 -14.91 -3.25 8.38
CA PHE A 161 -14.90 -4.65 7.93
C PHE A 161 -16.27 -5.07 7.40
N PRO A 162 -16.37 -6.16 6.62
CA PRO A 162 -17.65 -6.65 6.10
C PRO A 162 -18.69 -6.85 7.20
N GLY A 163 -19.97 -6.63 6.88
CA GLY A 163 -21.04 -6.58 7.88
C GLY A 163 -21.10 -5.28 8.68
N ASN A 164 -20.40 -4.23 8.24
CA ASN A 164 -20.26 -2.94 8.94
C ASN A 164 -19.60 -3.07 10.33
N VAL A 165 -18.79 -4.11 10.53
CA VAL A 165 -17.99 -4.27 11.75
C VAL A 165 -16.93 -3.17 11.79
N ASP A 166 -16.86 -2.44 12.90
CA ASP A 166 -15.90 -1.35 13.06
C ASP A 166 -14.45 -1.87 13.04
N ILE A 167 -13.50 -1.03 12.61
CA ILE A 167 -12.07 -1.36 12.68
C ILE A 167 -11.51 -1.23 14.10
N PHE A 168 -12.30 -0.67 15.01
CA PHE A 168 -11.93 -0.48 16.41
C PHE A 168 -12.69 -1.46 17.31
N PRO A 169 -12.07 -1.86 18.44
CA PRO A 169 -12.76 -2.65 19.46
C PRO A 169 -14.01 -1.95 20.01
N GLU A 170 -14.90 -2.75 20.58
CA GLU A 170 -16.03 -2.26 21.36
C GLU A 170 -15.56 -1.27 22.45
N HIS A 171 -16.42 -0.30 22.78
CA HIS A 171 -16.17 0.79 23.73
C HIS A 171 -15.11 1.83 23.32
N SER A 172 -14.48 1.70 22.16
CA SER A 172 -13.49 2.70 21.72
C SER A 172 -14.07 4.12 21.66
N SER A 173 -15.36 4.27 21.29
CA SER A 173 -16.07 5.55 21.29
C SER A 173 -16.27 6.18 22.69
N GLN A 174 -16.25 5.37 23.75
CA GLN A 174 -16.34 5.84 25.14
C GLN A 174 -14.97 6.26 25.69
N LEU A 175 -13.90 5.68 25.16
CA LEU A 175 -12.53 5.89 25.63
C LEU A 175 -11.75 6.97 24.88
N PHE A 176 -12.13 7.22 23.63
CA PHE A 176 -11.41 8.07 22.70
C PHE A 176 -12.31 9.11 22.05
N ASN A 177 -11.73 10.26 21.74
CA ASN A 177 -12.42 11.33 21.02
C ASN A 177 -12.97 10.80 19.67
N PRO A 178 -14.28 10.94 19.38
CA PRO A 178 -14.87 10.50 18.12
C PRO A 178 -14.20 11.09 16.87
N HIS A 179 -13.70 12.33 16.94
CA HIS A 179 -12.97 12.97 15.85
C HIS A 179 -11.65 12.25 15.55
N PHE A 180 -10.93 11.80 16.58
CA PHE A 180 -9.70 11.02 16.40
C PHE A 180 -9.97 9.69 15.71
N LEU A 181 -10.98 8.95 16.16
CA LEU A 181 -11.38 7.68 15.55
C LEU A 181 -11.87 7.88 14.11
N ASN A 182 -12.71 8.88 13.86
CA ASN A 182 -13.22 9.18 12.52
C ASN A 182 -12.11 9.59 11.57
N LYS A 183 -11.13 10.37 12.03
CA LYS A 183 -9.96 10.73 11.21
C LYS A 183 -9.20 9.49 10.74
N ILE A 184 -9.02 8.48 11.59
CA ILE A 184 -8.41 7.22 11.19
C ILE A 184 -9.27 6.50 10.14
N ARG A 185 -10.59 6.40 10.34
CA ARG A 185 -11.47 5.69 9.41
C ARG A 185 -11.56 6.36 8.04
N SER A 186 -11.58 7.69 7.98
CA SER A 186 -11.95 8.42 6.76
C SER A 186 -10.78 9.06 6.00
N GLN A 187 -9.63 9.34 6.63
CA GLN A 187 -8.57 10.13 5.99
C GLN A 187 -8.07 9.51 4.68
N LEU A 188 -7.74 8.21 4.69
CA LEU A 188 -7.26 7.54 3.49
C LEU A 188 -8.35 7.41 2.43
N ILE A 189 -9.58 7.03 2.83
CA ILE A 189 -10.72 6.94 1.92
C ILE A 189 -11.02 8.28 1.25
N GLY A 190 -11.02 9.38 2.01
CA GLY A 190 -11.22 10.73 1.51
C GLY A 190 -10.21 11.08 0.42
N LYS A 191 -8.93 10.67 0.59
CA LYS A 191 -7.91 10.87 -0.44
C LYS A 191 -8.12 9.99 -1.67
N LEU A 192 -8.57 8.75 -1.51
CA LEU A 192 -8.91 7.88 -2.65
C LEU A 192 -10.08 8.45 -3.46
N ILE A 193 -11.09 9.03 -2.79
CA ILE A 193 -12.22 9.73 -3.42
C ILE A 193 -11.75 10.98 -4.14
N GLU A 194 -10.95 11.83 -3.49
CA GLU A 194 -10.39 13.05 -4.10
C GLU A 194 -9.61 12.74 -5.38
N LEU A 195 -8.83 11.65 -5.36
CA LEU A 195 -8.02 11.24 -6.50
C LEU A 195 -8.79 10.45 -7.56
N ASP A 196 -10.02 9.99 -7.30
CA ASP A 196 -10.76 9.09 -8.18
C ASP A 196 -9.86 7.96 -8.73
N ILE A 197 -9.26 7.20 -7.81
CA ILE A 197 -8.26 6.20 -8.18
C ILE A 197 -8.88 5.05 -8.98
N THR A 198 -8.24 4.70 -10.10
CA THR A 198 -8.69 3.56 -10.90
C THR A 198 -8.20 2.23 -10.32
N LYS A 199 -8.88 1.13 -10.70
CA LYS A 199 -8.46 -0.23 -10.33
C LYS A 199 -7.00 -0.48 -10.71
N ASN A 200 -6.59 -0.15 -11.92
CA ASN A 200 -5.24 -0.43 -12.43
C ASN A 200 -4.17 0.39 -11.68
N GLU A 201 -4.43 1.66 -11.41
CA GLU A 201 -3.55 2.50 -10.58
C GLU A 201 -3.39 1.91 -9.17
N SER A 202 -4.48 1.47 -8.54
CA SER A 202 -4.42 0.87 -7.21
C SER A 202 -3.60 -0.42 -7.16
N LEU A 203 -3.67 -1.25 -8.21
CA LEU A 203 -2.88 -2.49 -8.31
C LEU A 203 -1.38 -2.17 -8.41
N LEU A 204 -1.00 -1.25 -9.30
CA LEU A 204 0.40 -0.83 -9.46
C LEU A 204 0.95 -0.15 -8.21
N LEU A 205 0.16 0.72 -7.56
CA LEU A 205 0.53 1.33 -6.29
C LEU A 205 0.71 0.31 -5.18
N SER A 206 -0.16 -0.71 -5.10
CA SER A 206 -0.03 -1.75 -4.08
C SER A 206 1.35 -2.42 -4.14
N ALA A 207 1.86 -2.71 -5.34
CA ALA A 207 3.18 -3.30 -5.54
C ALA A 207 4.33 -2.31 -5.29
N LEU A 208 4.18 -1.07 -5.76
CA LEU A 208 5.18 -0.02 -5.56
C LEU A 208 5.38 0.32 -4.07
N PHE A 209 4.29 0.39 -3.31
CA PHE A 209 4.33 0.70 -1.88
C PHE A 209 4.94 -0.43 -1.05
N LEU A 210 4.78 -1.69 -1.46
CA LEU A 210 5.51 -2.80 -0.85
C LEU A 210 7.02 -2.58 -0.99
N CYS A 211 7.51 -2.21 -2.18
CA CYS A 211 8.94 -2.01 -2.44
C CYS A 211 9.51 -0.74 -1.78
N SER A 212 8.68 0.25 -1.48
CA SER A 212 9.10 1.55 -0.95
C SER A 212 9.20 1.58 0.58
N ALA A 213 8.62 0.60 1.26
CA ALA A 213 8.57 0.51 2.71
C ALA A 213 9.75 -0.32 3.27
N VAL A 214 10.97 0.11 2.96
CA VAL A 214 12.21 -0.62 3.31
C VAL A 214 12.50 -0.51 4.81
N HIS A 215 12.48 -1.62 5.52
CA HIS A 215 12.88 -1.69 6.92
C HIS A 215 14.39 -1.38 7.07
N PRO A 216 14.81 -0.57 8.06
CA PRO A 216 16.21 -0.14 8.21
C PRO A 216 17.19 -1.32 8.32
N ASP A 217 16.79 -2.39 9.00
CA ASP A 217 17.63 -3.56 9.28
C ASP A 217 17.65 -4.65 8.19
N ILE A 218 17.10 -4.37 7.01
CA ILE A 218 17.28 -5.23 5.84
C ILE A 218 18.72 -5.04 5.33
N SER A 219 19.37 -6.14 4.94
CA SER A 219 20.73 -6.09 4.38
C SER A 219 20.83 -5.23 3.12
N THR A 220 22.05 -4.83 2.75
CA THR A 220 22.31 -4.10 1.50
C THR A 220 21.82 -4.89 0.28
N GLU A 221 21.96 -6.22 0.27
CA GLU A 221 21.46 -7.07 -0.81
C GLU A 221 19.92 -7.00 -0.92
N GLY A 222 19.22 -7.16 0.22
CA GLY A 222 17.76 -7.02 0.26
C GLY A 222 17.28 -5.63 -0.15
N LYS A 223 17.99 -4.57 0.26
CA LYS A 223 17.71 -3.19 -0.16
C LYS A 223 17.88 -3.00 -1.67
N ASN A 224 18.95 -3.56 -2.25
CA ASN A 224 19.19 -3.50 -3.70
C ASN A 224 18.10 -4.25 -4.49
N LEU A 225 17.65 -5.41 -4.00
CA LEU A 225 16.54 -6.15 -4.58
C LEU A 225 15.24 -5.33 -4.58
N LEU A 226 14.88 -4.76 -3.43
CA LEU A 226 13.68 -3.93 -3.30
C LEU A 226 13.77 -2.68 -4.18
N TYR A 227 14.92 -2.02 -4.24
CA TYR A 227 15.14 -0.86 -5.10
C TYR A 227 14.92 -1.21 -6.59
N LYS A 228 15.44 -2.35 -7.06
CA LYS A 228 15.22 -2.82 -8.44
C LYS A 228 13.74 -2.97 -8.76
N TYR A 229 12.95 -3.56 -7.86
CA TYR A 229 11.51 -3.74 -8.05
C TYR A 229 10.71 -2.44 -7.85
N GLN A 230 11.16 -1.56 -6.96
CA GLN A 230 10.61 -0.21 -6.83
C GLN A 230 10.72 0.54 -8.16
N GLN A 231 11.88 0.49 -8.82
CA GLN A 231 12.05 1.11 -10.14
C GLN A 231 11.16 0.45 -11.21
N TYR A 232 11.00 -0.86 -11.17
CA TYR A 232 10.12 -1.57 -12.09
C TYR A 232 8.65 -1.14 -11.94
N TYR A 233 8.10 -1.14 -10.71
CA TYR A 233 6.71 -0.73 -10.49
C TYR A 233 6.49 0.78 -10.66
N SER A 234 7.51 1.60 -10.36
CA SER A 234 7.53 3.03 -10.67
C SER A 234 7.41 3.28 -12.17
N ALA A 235 8.23 2.60 -12.98
CA ALA A 235 8.19 2.64 -14.44
C ALA A 235 6.84 2.14 -15.00
N ALA A 236 6.28 1.08 -14.42
CA ALA A 236 4.96 0.57 -14.80
C ALA A 236 3.85 1.59 -14.53
N LEU A 237 3.89 2.25 -13.36
CA LEU A 237 2.89 3.25 -12.98
C LEU A 237 2.97 4.49 -13.86
N ILE A 238 4.16 5.05 -14.10
CA ILE A 238 4.29 6.21 -14.99
C ILE A 238 3.90 5.85 -16.43
N ASN A 239 4.24 4.66 -16.92
CA ASN A 239 3.80 4.20 -18.25
C ASN A 239 2.28 4.11 -18.32
N HIS A 240 1.63 3.54 -17.30
CA HIS A 240 0.19 3.52 -17.20
C HIS A 240 -0.41 4.93 -17.22
N CYS A 241 0.13 5.87 -16.44
CA CYS A 241 -0.31 7.27 -16.45
C CYS A 241 -0.10 7.94 -17.81
N CYS A 242 0.99 7.64 -18.53
CA CYS A 242 1.23 8.14 -19.89
C CYS A 242 0.16 7.64 -20.87
N LEU A 243 -0.26 6.38 -20.76
CA LEU A 243 -1.28 5.80 -21.62
C LEU A 243 -2.68 6.34 -21.33
N THR A 244 -3.03 6.58 -20.07
CA THR A 244 -4.39 7.00 -19.67
C THR A 244 -4.57 8.53 -19.62
N ASN A 245 -3.56 9.25 -19.14
CA ASN A 245 -3.65 10.68 -18.84
C ASN A 245 -2.69 11.56 -19.66
N GLN A 246 -1.90 10.97 -20.56
CA GLN A 246 -0.96 11.59 -21.53
C GLN A 246 -0.34 12.92 -21.05
N GLN A 247 -1.03 14.05 -21.31
CA GLN A 247 -0.54 15.39 -20.98
C GLN A 247 -0.38 15.67 -19.47
N ASN A 248 -1.13 14.97 -18.62
CA ASN A 248 -1.11 15.14 -17.17
C ASN A 248 -0.39 13.98 -16.46
N ALA A 249 0.26 13.07 -17.20
CA ALA A 249 0.83 11.85 -16.64
C ALA A 249 1.82 12.10 -15.48
N PRO A 250 2.77 13.05 -15.54
CA PRO A 250 3.66 13.34 -14.41
C PRO A 250 2.92 13.87 -13.17
N SER A 251 1.90 14.70 -13.37
CA SER A 251 1.07 15.23 -12.28
C SER A 251 0.26 14.12 -11.63
N ARG A 252 -0.37 13.26 -12.43
CA ARG A 252 -1.12 12.09 -11.94
C ARG A 252 -0.21 11.16 -11.15
N TYR A 253 0.96 10.84 -11.71
CA TYR A 253 1.95 10.01 -11.04
C TYR A 253 2.32 10.57 -9.66
N SER A 254 2.63 11.87 -9.58
CA SER A 254 2.93 12.54 -8.31
C SER A 254 1.76 12.54 -7.33
N GLU A 255 0.52 12.72 -7.81
CA GLU A 255 -0.69 12.65 -6.98
C GLU A 255 -0.91 11.25 -6.42
N LEU A 256 -0.74 10.22 -7.23
CA LEU A 256 -0.84 8.82 -6.82
C LEU A 256 0.23 8.46 -5.77
N LEU A 257 1.47 8.91 -5.94
CA LEU A 257 2.53 8.69 -4.95
C LEU A 257 2.24 9.35 -3.60
N SER A 258 1.49 10.46 -3.58
CA SER A 258 1.12 11.14 -2.32
C SER A 258 0.30 10.24 -1.38
N LEU A 259 -0.37 9.21 -1.91
CA LEU A 259 -1.10 8.22 -1.09
C LEU A 259 -0.18 7.46 -0.13
N TYR A 260 1.11 7.28 -0.47
CA TYR A 260 2.05 6.58 0.41
C TYR A 260 2.16 7.28 1.77
N GLN A 261 2.28 8.62 1.76
CA GLN A 261 2.33 9.40 2.99
C GLN A 261 1.04 9.28 3.80
N ILE A 262 -0.12 9.30 3.13
CA ILE A 262 -1.42 9.18 3.81
C ILE A 262 -1.58 7.78 4.44
N ILE A 263 -1.09 6.73 3.77
CA ILE A 263 -1.06 5.36 4.32
C ILE A 263 -0.15 5.29 5.54
N GLU A 264 1.05 5.88 5.48
CA GLU A 264 1.98 5.92 6.61
C GLU A 264 1.38 6.67 7.81
N GLU A 265 0.78 7.84 7.59
CA GLU A 265 0.09 8.59 8.63
C GLU A 265 -1.10 7.82 9.23
N THR A 266 -1.85 7.10 8.40
CA THR A 266 -2.98 6.28 8.86
C THR A 266 -2.47 5.12 9.70
N HIS A 267 -1.42 4.44 9.24
CA HIS A 267 -0.74 3.38 9.97
C HIS A 267 -0.24 3.84 11.34
N GLN A 268 0.47 4.97 11.39
CA GLN A 268 0.95 5.55 12.65
C GLN A 268 -0.20 5.88 13.62
N LYS A 269 -1.31 6.44 13.13
CA LYS A 269 -2.47 6.73 13.98
C LYS A 269 -3.14 5.46 14.51
N VAL A 270 -3.25 4.42 13.68
CA VAL A 270 -3.75 3.10 14.12
C VAL A 270 -2.84 2.51 15.20
N ASN A 271 -1.52 2.59 15.01
CA ASN A 271 -0.56 2.09 16.01
C ASN A 271 -0.67 2.89 17.32
N ASN A 272 -0.73 4.22 17.24
CA ASN A 272 -0.93 5.09 18.41
C ASN A 272 -2.24 4.77 19.13
N PHE A 273 -3.34 4.54 18.40
CA PHE A 273 -4.59 4.08 18.98
C PHE A 273 -4.40 2.76 19.73
N ALA A 274 -3.74 1.78 19.12
CA ALA A 274 -3.54 0.46 19.73
C ALA A 274 -2.75 0.54 21.04
N ILE A 275 -1.67 1.34 21.08
CA ILE A 275 -0.89 1.57 22.29
C ILE A 275 -1.75 2.21 23.38
N LEU A 276 -2.46 3.30 23.06
CA LEU A 276 -3.32 3.99 24.02
C LEU A 276 -4.49 3.12 24.49
N TYR A 277 -5.05 2.28 23.62
CA TYR A 277 -6.12 1.35 23.97
C TYR A 277 -5.64 0.35 25.01
N ARG A 278 -4.45 -0.25 24.82
CA ARG A 278 -3.83 -1.15 25.80
C ARG A 278 -3.59 -0.47 27.15
N MET A 279 -3.17 0.79 27.15
CA MET A 279 -2.98 1.56 28.38
C MET A 279 -4.30 1.82 29.13
N LYS A 280 -5.40 2.09 28.41
CA LYS A 280 -6.73 2.30 28.99
C LYS A 280 -7.45 1.01 29.36
N MET A 281 -7.10 -0.12 28.74
CA MET A 281 -7.71 -1.44 28.93
C MET A 281 -6.64 -2.50 29.24
N PRO A 282 -5.91 -2.39 30.37
CA PRO A 282 -4.77 -3.28 30.67
C PRO A 282 -5.16 -4.75 30.84
N HIS A 283 -6.41 -5.02 31.25
CA HIS A 283 -6.91 -6.39 31.45
C HIS A 283 -7.40 -7.07 30.17
N LYS A 284 -7.52 -6.36 29.04
CA LYS A 284 -7.80 -6.93 27.71
C LYS A 284 -6.50 -7.10 26.94
N ILE A 285 -5.62 -7.99 27.40
CA ILE A 285 -4.44 -8.41 26.62
C ILE A 285 -4.96 -9.28 25.47
N GLY A 286 -5.06 -8.70 24.27
CA GLY A 286 -5.47 -9.45 23.07
C GLY A 286 -4.56 -10.66 22.82
N ILE A 287 -5.14 -11.86 22.86
CA ILE A 287 -4.47 -13.12 22.55
C ILE A 287 -4.33 -13.24 21.01
N GLY A 288 -3.12 -13.10 20.49
CA GLY A 288 -2.76 -13.46 19.10
C GLY A 288 -3.15 -12.46 18.01
N ILE A 289 -2.26 -12.28 17.03
CA ILE A 289 -2.33 -11.51 15.77
C ILE A 289 -2.61 -10.00 15.88
N ASN A 290 -3.40 -9.54 16.85
CA ASN A 290 -3.70 -8.14 17.14
C ASN A 290 -2.59 -7.43 17.94
N LYS A 291 -1.42 -8.07 18.04
CA LYS A 291 -0.20 -7.40 18.50
C LYS A 291 0.24 -6.46 17.37
N PHE A 292 -0.31 -5.25 17.37
CA PHE A 292 0.38 -4.09 16.81
C PHE A 292 1.75 -4.05 17.48
N GLU A 293 2.76 -4.45 16.72
CA GLU A 293 4.20 -4.27 16.98
C GLU A 293 4.67 -3.23 15.98
#